data_AF-A0A2E2DWS2-F1
#
_entry.id   AF-A0A2E2DWS2-F1
#
_cell.length_a   1.000
_cell.length_b   1.000
_cell.length_c   1.000
_cell.angle_alpha   90.00
_cell.angle_beta   90.00
_cell.angle_gamma   90.00
#
_symmetry.space_group_name_H-M   'P 1'
#
loop_
_entity.id
_entity.type
_entity.pdbx_description
1 polymer ?
#
loop_
_entity_poly.entity_id
_entity_poly.type
_entity_poly.pdbx_seq_one_letter_code
_entity_poly.pdbx_strand_id
1 'polypeptide(L)' 'MGTHRQKRDKSIHFNPLDEIPGIGSKRKKELMNAFGSAKGVSKAKVRELTEVDGISKNLAHNIYNWFNELN' A
#
# COMPACT_ATOMS: atom_id res chain seq x y z
N MET A 1 -13.62 -17.82 -23.52
CA MET A 1 -14.50 -17.17 -22.54
C MET A 1 -14.45 -17.97 -21.25
N GLY A 2 -14.10 -17.35 -20.12
CA GLY A 2 -13.95 -18.04 -18.83
C GLY A 2 -12.73 -17.51 -18.10
N THR A 3 -12.91 -16.37 -17.48
CA THR A 3 -11.89 -15.60 -16.77
C THR A 3 -11.19 -16.47 -15.72
N HIS A 4 -9.86 -16.51 -15.80
CA HIS A 4 -9.00 -17.08 -14.77
C HIS A 4 -9.01 -16.16 -13.53
N ARG A 5 -10.20 -15.99 -12.93
CA ARG A 5 -10.44 -15.28 -11.67
C ARG A 5 -10.07 -16.21 -10.50
N GLN A 6 -8.98 -16.97 -10.69
CA GLN A 6 -8.45 -17.86 -9.68
C GLN A 6 -7.78 -17.02 -8.60
N LYS A 7 -8.29 -17.20 -7.38
CA LYS A 7 -7.61 -16.90 -6.11
C LYS A 7 -7.54 -15.41 -5.75
N ARG A 8 -8.72 -14.81 -5.54
CA ARG A 8 -8.91 -13.94 -4.35
C ARG A 8 -9.06 -14.83 -3.13
N ASP A 9 -8.08 -15.72 -2.92
CA ASP A 9 -8.00 -16.54 -1.73
C ASP A 9 -7.60 -15.61 -0.61
N LYS A 10 -8.60 -15.19 0.17
CA LYS A 10 -8.51 -14.92 1.60
C LYS A 10 -7.11 -14.51 2.11
N SER A 11 -6.55 -13.42 1.59
CA SER A 11 -5.52 -12.65 2.29
C SER A 11 -6.16 -11.85 3.43
N ILE A 12 -7.00 -12.53 4.21
CA ILE A 12 -7.54 -12.07 5.49
C ILE A 12 -6.43 -11.99 6.54
N HIS A 13 -5.25 -12.56 6.27
CA HIS A 13 -4.26 -12.72 7.33
C HIS A 13 -3.41 -11.49 7.65
N PHE A 14 -3.07 -10.63 6.70
CA PHE A 14 -2.33 -9.42 7.05
C PHE A 14 -2.19 -8.51 5.84
N ASN A 15 -2.45 -7.21 5.98
CA ASN A 15 -1.99 -6.24 5.02
C ASN A 15 -0.82 -5.49 5.64
N PRO A 16 0.39 -5.52 5.05
CA PRO A 16 1.54 -4.82 5.61
C PRO A 16 1.34 -3.31 5.73
N LEU A 17 0.38 -2.73 5.00
CA LEU A 17 -0.02 -1.33 5.18
C LEU A 17 -0.70 -1.06 6.54
N ASP A 18 -1.31 -2.07 7.16
CA ASP A 18 -1.97 -1.94 8.47
C ASP A 18 -0.96 -1.87 9.62
N GLU A 19 0.26 -2.34 9.43
CA GLU A 19 1.32 -2.25 10.44
C GLU A 19 1.99 -0.87 10.48
N ILE A 20 1.86 -0.09 9.41
CA ILE A 20 2.54 1.20 9.28
C ILE A 20 1.85 2.21 10.20
N PRO A 21 2.53 2.74 11.23
CA PRO A 21 1.93 3.69 12.14
C PRO A 21 1.45 4.94 11.39
N GLY A 22 0.19 5.31 11.60
CA GLY A 22 -0.43 6.46 10.93
C GLY A 22 -1.13 6.14 9.61
N ILE A 23 -1.08 4.89 9.12
CA ILE A 23 -2.00 4.43 8.08
C ILE A 23 -3.30 3.94 8.72
N GLY A 24 -4.37 4.71 8.50
CA GLY A 24 -5.74 4.27 8.80
C GLY A 24 -6.46 3.77 7.54
N SER A 25 -7.70 3.29 7.71
CA SER A 25 -8.55 2.75 6.65
C SER A 25 -8.69 3.67 5.43
N LYS A 26 -8.82 5.00 5.64
CA LYS A 26 -8.89 5.99 4.55
C LYS A 26 -7.61 6.00 3.71
N ARG A 27 -6.46 6.23 4.34
CA ARG A 27 -5.16 6.32 3.66
C ARG A 27 -4.79 5.01 2.96
N LYS A 28 -5.06 3.88 3.62
CA LYS A 28 -4.92 2.55 3.02
C LYS A 28 -5.74 2.42 1.74
N LYS A 29 -7.01 2.83 1.78
CA LYS A 29 -7.89 2.79 0.60
C LYS A 29 -7.32 3.66 -0.53
N GLU A 30 -6.88 4.88 -0.25
CA GLU A 30 -6.32 5.75 -1.28
C GLU A 30 -5.01 5.21 -1.87
N LEU A 31 -4.13 4.66 -1.04
CA LEU A 31 -2.92 3.97 -1.52
C LEU A 31 -3.27 2.75 -2.40
N MET A 32 -4.27 1.96 -1.99
CA MET A 32 -4.72 0.82 -2.80
C MET A 32 -5.43 1.27 -4.09
N ASN A 33 -6.12 2.41 -4.09
CA ASN A 33 -6.73 2.98 -5.30
C ASN A 33 -5.65 3.46 -6.28
N ALA A 34 -4.61 4.13 -5.79
CA ALA A 34 -3.53 4.67 -6.61
C ALA A 34 -2.60 3.58 -7.19
N PHE A 35 -2.23 2.58 -6.37
CA PHE A 35 -1.21 1.59 -6.72
C PHE A 35 -1.77 0.17 -6.97
N GLY A 36 -3.08 -0.03 -6.76
CA GLY A 36 -3.80 -1.29 -6.99
C GLY A 36 -3.60 -2.38 -5.92
N SER A 37 -2.43 -2.44 -5.27
CA SER A 37 -2.12 -3.46 -4.25
C SER A 37 -1.02 -3.02 -3.29
N ALA A 38 -0.90 -3.68 -2.13
CA ALA A 38 0.20 -3.43 -1.18
C ALA A 38 1.59 -3.64 -1.83
N LYS A 39 1.72 -4.61 -2.74
CA LYS A 39 2.93 -4.83 -3.55
C LYS A 39 3.18 -3.70 -4.56
N GLY A 40 2.13 -3.03 -5.02
CA GLY A 40 2.25 -1.82 -5.82
C GLY A 40 2.82 -0.68 -4.98
N VAL A 41 2.26 -0.49 -3.77
CA VAL A 41 2.73 0.52 -2.81
C VAL A 41 4.19 0.30 -2.41
N SER A 42 4.61 -0.94 -2.17
CA SER A 42 5.99 -1.27 -1.79
C SER A 42 7.03 -0.95 -2.88
N LYS A 43 6.60 -0.78 -4.13
CA LYS A 43 7.46 -0.41 -5.26
C LYS A 43 7.38 1.08 -5.60
N ALA A 44 6.42 1.79 -5.04
CA ALA A 44 6.22 3.20 -5.30
C ALA A 44 7.36 4.03 -4.73
N LYS A 45 7.75 5.09 -5.44
CA LYS A 45 8.72 6.07 -4.94
C LYS A 45 8.05 7.00 -3.93
N VAL A 46 8.83 7.57 -3.03
CA VAL A 46 8.36 8.59 -2.07
C VAL A 46 7.56 9.71 -2.76
N ARG A 47 7.99 10.15 -3.95
CA ARG A 47 7.26 11.19 -4.72
C ARG A 47 5.86 10.75 -5.12
N GLU A 48 5.70 9.53 -5.62
CA GLU A 48 4.39 8.99 -6.02
C GLU A 48 3.50 8.80 -4.78
N LEU A 49 4.07 8.34 -3.66
CA LEU A 49 3.34 8.22 -2.40
C LEU A 49 2.82 9.58 -1.90
N THR A 50 3.57 10.66 -2.10
CA THR A 50 3.13 12.02 -1.73
C THR A 50 2.05 12.61 -2.63
N GLU A 51 1.80 12.04 -3.81
CA GLU A 51 0.71 12.47 -4.71
C GLU A 51 -0.65 11.92 -4.25
N VAL A 52 -0.66 10.93 -3.36
CA VAL A 52 -1.90 10.34 -2.83
C VAL A 52 -2.51 11.25 -1.76
N ASP A 53 -3.83 11.48 -1.87
CA ASP A 53 -4.57 12.31 -0.91
C ASP A 53 -4.39 11.83 0.54
N GLY A 54 -4.08 12.77 1.42
CA GLY A 54 -3.88 12.50 2.84
C GLY A 54 -2.54 11.83 3.20
N ILE A 55 -1.62 11.67 2.25
CA ILE A 55 -0.25 11.21 2.51
C ILE A 55 0.70 12.41 2.55
N SER A 56 1.28 12.67 3.72
CA SER A 56 2.31 13.71 3.86
C SER A 56 3.68 13.19 3.43
N LYS A 57 4.62 14.11 3.16
CA LYS A 57 6.02 13.75 2.85
C LYS A 57 6.65 12.87 3.93
N ASN A 58 6.38 13.13 5.21
CA ASN A 58 6.90 12.30 6.30
C ASN A 58 6.31 10.89 6.27
N LEU A 59 4.99 10.77 6.07
CA LEU A 59 4.32 9.48 5.98
C LEU A 59 4.78 8.68 4.75
N ALA A 60 4.98 9.34 3.60
CA ALA A 60 5.52 8.72 2.40
C ALA A 60 6.92 8.12 2.63
N HIS A 61 7.81 8.84 3.33
CA HIS A 61 9.12 8.28 3.72
C HIS A 61 8.95 7.09 4.67
N ASN A 62 8.09 7.16 5.67
CA ASN A 62 7.84 6.05 6.58
C ASN A 62 7.35 4.80 5.83
N ILE A 63 6.41 4.97 4.89
CA ILE A 63 5.91 3.86 4.06
C ILE A 63 7.02 3.27 3.20
N TYR A 64 7.79 4.13 2.53
CA TYR A 64 8.91 3.69 1.70
C TYR A 64 9.95 2.94 2.53
N ASN A 65 10.36 3.50 3.67
CA ASN A 65 11.33 2.88 4.57
C ASN A 65 10.82 1.54 5.11
N TRP A 66 9.55 1.47 5.54
CA TRP A 66 8.93 0.23 6.03
C TRP A 66 9.10 -0.93 5.04
N PHE A 67 8.84 -0.68 3.75
CA PHE A 67 8.96 -1.73 2.75
C PHE A 67 10.40 -2.02 2.29
N ASN A 68 11.32 -1.07 2.43
CA ASN A 68 12.72 -1.27 2.07
C ASN A 68 13.56 -1.85 3.20
N GLU A 69 13.18 -1.64 4.46
CA GLU A 69 13.81 -2.25 5.64
C GLU A 69 13.42 -3.72 5.82
N LEU A 70 12.37 -4.19 5.14
CA LEU A 70 11.95 -5.60 5.12
C LEU A 70 12.76 -6.49 4.16
N ASN A 71 13.88 -6.00 3.62
CA ASN A 71 14.84 -6.72 2.77
C ASN A 71 16.17 -6.94 3.51
#